data_AF-A0A7X3YTD7-F1
#
_entry.id   AF-A0A7X3YTD7-F1
#
_cell.length_a   1.000
_cell.length_b   1.000
_cell.length_c   1.000
_cell.angle_alpha   90.00
_cell.angle_beta   90.00
_cell.angle_gamma   90.00
#
_symmetry.space_group_name_H-M   'P 1'
#
loop_
_entity.id
_entity.type
_entity.pdbx_description
1 polymer ?
#
loop_
_entity_poly.entity_id
_entity_poly.type
_entity_poly.pdbx_seq_one_letter_code
_entity_poly.pdbx_strand_id
1 'polypeptide(L)'
;MIDEPWRHRREFDRFDWSFCAIILALSAIGVLTIYSVTAEQAGTQFPLYLKQAIWIGVGALAFLAVSRIDYHKVARWSFLLYGFALLLLVVVLFGGKASHGAQRWIALGPLAFQPAEFVKIPLLLVLAVYYATQNRRGWWYRVIVPALITVPGFFLILKQPDLGSSLSFLSIYVTLLLVVGVKSKAFGVVLLSALMLFPFAWSELWGSLHDYQKERILSFVNPDYDPAGRGYQGMQSRIAVGSGQLIGKGFHSGTQTQFKFLPEGHTDFIFAVLAEEWGFLGGVLFISLFLALLLMGLEIAAKAKDSLGALLAIGFVGMLTFNMVVNVGMTIGLAPIVGIPLPLLSYGGSATIMTMAGLGLLFGVKRERLKLSP
;
A
#
# COMPACT_ATOMS: atom_id res chain seq x y z
N MET A 1 -9.91 45.84 -24.37
CA MET A 1 -10.95 44.89 -23.91
C MET A 1 -11.15 43.89 -25.02
N ILE A 2 -10.28 42.88 -25.09
CA ILE A 2 -10.41 41.75 -26.01
C ILE A 2 -10.23 40.53 -25.12
N ASP A 3 -11.36 39.94 -24.74
CA ASP A 3 -11.41 38.65 -24.06
C ASP A 3 -10.99 37.58 -25.07
N GLU A 4 -9.73 37.19 -25.03
CA GLU A 4 -9.23 36.10 -25.84
C GLU A 4 -9.65 34.74 -25.24
N PRO A 5 -10.38 33.89 -26.00
CA PRO A 5 -11.05 32.69 -25.52
C PRO A 5 -10.16 31.43 -25.48
N TRP A 6 -8.85 31.55 -25.24
CA TRP A 6 -7.91 30.41 -25.21
C TRP A 6 -8.10 29.42 -24.03
N ARG A 7 -9.26 29.41 -23.36
CA ARG A 7 -9.68 28.31 -22.50
C ARG A 7 -10.00 27.10 -23.39
N HIS A 8 -8.97 26.50 -23.98
CA HIS A 8 -9.07 25.22 -24.64
C HIS A 8 -9.70 24.23 -23.67
N ARG A 9 -10.90 23.75 -24.04
CA ARG A 9 -11.54 22.60 -23.45
C ARG A 9 -10.50 21.48 -23.44
N ARG A 10 -10.06 21.08 -22.25
CA ARG A 10 -9.25 19.87 -22.08
C ARG A 10 -10.17 18.71 -22.39
N GLU A 11 -10.11 18.19 -23.60
CA GLU A 11 -10.64 16.87 -23.87
C GLU A 11 -9.87 15.86 -23.00
N PHE A 12 -10.60 14.95 -22.37
CA PHE A 12 -9.99 13.86 -21.60
C PHE A 12 -9.19 12.99 -22.57
N ASP A 13 -7.88 12.89 -22.33
CA ASP A 13 -6.98 12.05 -23.11
C ASP A 13 -7.39 10.57 -22.94
N ARG A 14 -7.17 9.73 -23.97
CA ARG A 14 -7.52 8.29 -23.91
C ARG A 14 -6.87 7.60 -22.71
N PHE A 15 -5.67 8.02 -22.34
CA PHE A 15 -4.98 7.52 -21.15
C PHE A 15 -5.77 7.80 -19.85
N ASP A 16 -6.46 8.94 -19.74
CA ASP A 16 -7.20 9.30 -18.52
C ASP A 16 -8.39 8.36 -18.31
N TRP A 17 -9.07 8.00 -19.40
CA TRP A 17 -10.13 7.00 -19.38
C TRP A 17 -9.60 5.60 -19.06
N SER A 18 -8.50 5.19 -19.68
CA SER A 18 -7.87 3.90 -19.38
C SER A 18 -7.44 3.79 -17.91
N PHE A 19 -6.88 4.86 -17.34
CA PHE A 19 -6.41 4.90 -15.96
C PHE A 19 -7.56 4.72 -14.98
N CYS A 20 -8.62 5.51 -15.15
CA CYS A 20 -9.83 5.39 -14.35
C CYS A 20 -10.53 4.03 -14.53
N ALA A 21 -10.58 3.50 -15.75
CA ALA A 21 -11.18 2.21 -16.04
C ALA A 21 -10.46 1.06 -15.32
N ILE A 22 -9.11 1.06 -15.29
CA ILE A 22 -8.34 0.05 -14.57
C ILE A 22 -8.58 0.14 -13.06
N ILE A 23 -8.60 1.35 -12.49
CA ILE A 23 -8.89 1.57 -11.07
C ILE A 23 -10.27 1.02 -10.71
N LEU A 24 -11.28 1.32 -11.53
CA LEU A 24 -12.64 0.83 -11.35
C LEU A 24 -12.72 -0.69 -11.50
N ALA A 25 -12.04 -1.27 -12.49
CA ALA A 25 -12.00 -2.72 -12.70
C ALA A 25 -11.39 -3.45 -11.49
N LEU A 26 -10.24 -2.98 -10.99
CA LEU A 26 -9.59 -3.53 -9.80
C LEU A 26 -10.50 -3.44 -8.57
N SER A 27 -11.12 -2.27 -8.36
CA SER A 27 -12.03 -2.04 -7.23
C SER A 27 -13.31 -2.88 -7.32
N ALA A 28 -13.84 -3.08 -8.53
CA ALA A 28 -15.01 -3.93 -8.77
C ALA A 28 -14.69 -5.40 -8.49
N ILE A 29 -13.53 -5.90 -8.94
CA ILE A 29 -13.05 -7.24 -8.59
C ILE A 29 -12.96 -7.37 -7.07
N GLY A 30 -12.39 -6.38 -6.37
CA GLY A 30 -12.32 -6.37 -4.90
C GLY A 30 -13.69 -6.48 -4.23
N VAL A 31 -14.66 -5.67 -4.65
CA VAL A 31 -16.03 -5.72 -4.10
C VAL A 31 -16.70 -7.07 -4.40
N LEU A 32 -16.53 -7.62 -5.59
CA LEU A 32 -17.08 -8.92 -5.97
C LEU A 32 -16.48 -10.05 -5.12
N THR A 33 -15.16 -10.04 -4.91
CA THR A 33 -14.50 -11.03 -4.05
C THR A 33 -14.88 -10.85 -2.58
N ILE A 34 -15.06 -9.61 -2.08
CA ILE A 34 -15.53 -9.40 -0.70
C ILE A 34 -16.98 -9.87 -0.55
N TYR A 35 -17.82 -9.58 -1.54
CA TYR A 35 -19.20 -10.06 -1.58
C TYR A 35 -19.24 -11.59 -1.54
N SER A 36 -18.37 -12.27 -2.29
CA SER A 36 -18.40 -13.73 -2.37
C SER A 36 -18.20 -14.40 -1.00
N VAL A 37 -17.35 -13.83 -0.14
CA VAL A 37 -17.05 -14.37 1.20
C VAL A 37 -18.01 -13.91 2.29
N THR A 38 -18.62 -12.73 2.12
CA THR A 38 -19.35 -12.07 3.22
C THR A 38 -20.87 -12.06 3.04
N ALA A 39 -21.38 -12.48 1.87
CA ALA A 39 -22.82 -12.47 1.58
C ALA A 39 -23.65 -13.33 2.55
N GLU A 40 -23.16 -14.51 2.92
CA GLU A 40 -23.89 -15.41 3.83
C GLU A 40 -23.83 -14.98 5.31
N GLN A 41 -23.02 -13.97 5.63
CA GLN A 41 -22.90 -13.41 6.99
C GLN A 41 -23.93 -12.31 7.27
N ALA A 42 -24.92 -12.10 6.39
CA ALA A 42 -25.94 -11.07 6.50
C ALA A 42 -26.94 -11.35 7.66
N GLY A 43 -26.49 -11.16 8.89
CA GLY A 43 -27.33 -10.95 10.07
C GLY A 43 -27.72 -9.47 10.24
N THR A 44 -28.01 -9.03 11.47
CA THR A 44 -28.40 -7.64 11.84
C THR A 44 -27.32 -6.57 11.64
N GLN A 45 -26.14 -6.92 11.12
CA GLN A 45 -25.02 -6.00 10.90
C GLN A 45 -24.93 -5.54 9.44
N PHE A 46 -24.50 -4.30 9.24
CA PHE A 46 -24.36 -3.72 7.91
C PHE A 46 -23.29 -4.48 7.06
N PRO A 47 -23.64 -4.97 5.87
CA PRO A 47 -22.75 -5.85 5.07
C PRO A 47 -21.40 -5.23 4.70
N LEU A 48 -20.33 -6.02 4.77
CA LEU A 48 -18.96 -5.56 4.56
C LEU A 48 -18.70 -5.08 3.13
N TYR A 49 -19.21 -5.78 2.11
CA TYR A 49 -19.07 -5.39 0.71
C TYR A 49 -19.74 -4.02 0.43
N LEU A 50 -20.88 -3.72 1.07
CA LEU A 50 -21.52 -2.39 0.99
C LEU A 50 -20.66 -1.32 1.67
N LYS A 51 -20.06 -1.61 2.83
CA LYS A 51 -19.10 -0.68 3.45
C LYS A 51 -17.94 -0.41 2.51
N GLN A 52 -17.38 -1.44 1.87
CA GLN A 52 -16.30 -1.29 0.91
C GLN A 52 -16.71 -0.43 -0.28
N ALA A 53 -17.91 -0.63 -0.83
CA ALA A 53 -18.43 0.21 -1.92
C ALA A 53 -18.57 1.68 -1.50
N ILE A 54 -19.03 1.96 -0.28
CA ILE A 54 -19.06 3.33 0.29
C ILE A 54 -17.64 3.88 0.41
N TRP A 55 -16.68 3.09 0.91
CA TRP A 55 -15.29 3.51 1.02
C TRP A 55 -14.63 3.80 -0.33
N ILE A 56 -14.96 3.02 -1.37
CA ILE A 56 -14.55 3.30 -2.74
C ILE A 56 -15.18 4.60 -3.23
N GLY A 57 -16.45 4.86 -2.92
CA GLY A 57 -17.11 6.14 -3.25
C GLY A 57 -16.44 7.34 -2.59
N VAL A 58 -16.14 7.25 -1.28
CA VAL A 58 -15.39 8.29 -0.56
C VAL A 58 -13.96 8.42 -1.10
N GLY A 59 -13.32 7.30 -1.43
CA GLY A 59 -12.01 7.26 -2.08
C GLY A 59 -12.01 7.93 -3.45
N ALA A 60 -13.06 7.73 -4.25
CA ALA A 60 -13.23 8.39 -5.54
C ALA A 60 -13.37 9.91 -5.39
N LEU A 61 -14.08 10.39 -4.35
CA LEU A 61 -14.10 11.81 -4.00
C LEU A 61 -12.71 12.31 -3.62
N ALA A 62 -11.95 11.55 -2.82
CA ALA A 62 -10.57 11.88 -2.47
C ALA A 62 -9.65 11.93 -3.70
N PHE A 63 -9.76 10.96 -4.62
CA PHE A 63 -9.07 10.95 -5.91
C PHE A 63 -9.37 12.22 -6.72
N LEU A 64 -10.65 12.56 -6.85
CA LEU A 64 -11.12 13.73 -7.60
C LEU A 64 -10.69 15.05 -6.95
N ALA A 65 -10.63 15.11 -5.62
CA ALA A 65 -10.15 16.27 -4.89
C ALA A 65 -8.64 16.45 -5.09
N VAL A 66 -7.85 15.40 -4.83
CA VAL A 66 -6.38 15.45 -4.87
C VAL A 66 -5.87 15.66 -6.30
N SER A 67 -6.47 15.00 -7.30
CA SER A 67 -6.12 15.20 -8.72
C SER A 67 -6.34 16.63 -9.21
N ARG A 68 -7.17 17.41 -8.50
CA ARG A 68 -7.39 18.82 -8.83
C ARG A 68 -6.38 19.76 -8.21
N ILE A 69 -5.65 19.33 -7.18
CA ILE A 69 -4.69 20.16 -6.46
C ILE A 69 -3.34 20.13 -7.19
N ASP A 70 -2.68 21.27 -7.27
CA ASP A 70 -1.30 21.36 -7.74
C ASP A 70 -0.36 20.78 -6.68
N TYR A 71 0.37 19.70 -7.02
CA TYR A 71 1.25 19.01 -6.07
C TYR A 71 2.39 19.91 -5.58
N HIS A 72 2.79 20.96 -6.31
CA HIS A 72 3.77 21.93 -5.82
C HIS A 72 3.24 22.70 -4.61
N LYS A 73 1.94 23.02 -4.61
CA LYS A 73 1.30 23.71 -3.47
C LYS A 73 1.29 22.82 -2.24
N VAL A 74 0.96 21.53 -2.41
CA VAL A 74 0.96 20.54 -1.32
C VAL A 74 2.36 20.31 -0.80
N ALA A 75 3.36 20.23 -1.69
CA ALA A 75 4.76 20.03 -1.35
C ALA A 75 5.33 21.12 -0.44
N ARG A 76 4.86 22.38 -0.55
CA ARG A 76 5.26 23.46 0.38
C ARG A 76 4.85 23.20 1.83
N TRP A 77 3.77 22.45 2.05
CA TRP A 77 3.27 22.08 3.37
C TRP A 77 3.74 20.69 3.81
N SER A 78 4.61 20.02 3.03
CA SER A 78 5.03 18.63 3.26
C SER A 78 5.51 18.36 4.69
N PHE A 79 6.44 19.17 5.21
CA PHE A 79 6.96 19.00 6.58
C PHE A 79 5.89 19.19 7.66
N LEU A 80 4.96 20.13 7.46
CA LEU A 80 3.85 20.36 8.39
C LEU A 80 2.84 19.21 8.35
N LEU A 81 2.51 18.71 7.16
CA LEU A 81 1.66 17.54 6.98
C LEU A 81 2.28 16.28 7.61
N TYR A 82 3.59 16.11 7.48
CA TYR A 82 4.31 14.98 8.08
C TYR A 82 4.37 15.10 9.61
N GLY A 83 4.68 16.28 10.15
CA GLY A 83 4.64 16.52 11.60
C GLY A 83 3.25 16.25 12.18
N PHE A 84 2.19 16.68 11.49
CA PHE A 84 0.81 16.36 11.86
C PHE A 84 0.52 14.86 11.80
N ALA A 85 0.98 14.16 10.76
CA ALA A 85 0.80 12.71 10.65
C ALA A 85 1.54 11.94 11.76
N LEU A 86 2.75 12.36 12.13
CA LEU A 86 3.48 11.82 13.27
C LEU A 86 2.74 12.05 14.58
N LEU A 87 2.18 13.24 14.77
CA LEU A 87 1.35 13.54 15.95
C LEU A 87 0.13 12.60 16.02
N LEU A 88 -0.54 12.33 14.89
CA LEU A 88 -1.64 11.36 14.85
C LEU A 88 -1.20 9.93 15.23
N LEU A 89 0.00 9.50 14.80
CA LEU A 89 0.55 8.21 15.22
C LEU A 89 0.80 8.16 16.73
N VAL A 90 1.30 9.25 17.31
CA VAL A 90 1.51 9.38 18.76
C VAL A 90 0.16 9.33 19.50
N VAL A 91 -0.84 10.07 19.03
CA VAL A 91 -2.19 10.07 19.63
C VAL A 91 -2.80 8.67 19.66
N VAL A 92 -2.63 7.88 18.60
CA VAL A 92 -3.14 6.50 18.56
C VAL A 92 -2.46 5.58 19.57
N LEU A 93 -1.18 5.80 19.89
CA LEU A 93 -0.48 5.00 20.90
C LEU A 93 -1.04 5.17 22.32
N PHE A 94 -1.70 6.30 22.61
CA PHE A 94 -2.24 6.59 23.94
C PHE A 94 -3.77 6.51 24.02
N GLY A 95 -4.48 6.70 22.89
CA GLY A 95 -5.94 6.78 22.85
C GLY A 95 -6.61 5.93 21.76
N GLY A 96 -5.86 5.04 21.09
CA GLY A 96 -6.42 4.17 20.05
C GLY A 96 -7.30 3.05 20.63
N LYS A 97 -8.33 2.64 19.89
CA LYS A 97 -9.08 1.43 20.26
C LYS A 97 -8.26 0.19 19.93
N ALA A 98 -8.18 -0.74 20.89
CA ALA A 98 -7.57 -2.04 20.65
C ALA A 98 -8.49 -2.88 19.76
N SER A 99 -7.99 -3.31 18.61
CA SER A 99 -8.58 -4.37 17.79
C SER A 99 -7.55 -5.48 17.63
N HIS A 100 -7.93 -6.73 17.89
CA HIS A 100 -7.03 -7.90 17.88
C HIS A 100 -5.71 -7.69 18.66
N GLY A 101 -5.77 -7.03 19.82
CA GLY A 101 -4.61 -6.80 20.69
C GLY A 101 -3.70 -5.62 20.32
N ALA A 102 -4.03 -4.83 19.28
CA ALA A 102 -3.24 -3.67 18.88
C ALA A 102 -4.09 -2.38 18.77
N GLN A 103 -3.63 -1.29 19.40
CA GLN A 103 -4.23 0.04 19.28
C GLN A 103 -3.78 0.70 17.96
N ARG A 104 -4.56 0.53 16.89
CA ARG A 104 -4.20 1.01 15.54
C ARG A 104 -5.19 2.00 14.93
N TRP A 105 -6.38 2.14 15.53
CA TRP A 105 -7.51 2.82 14.92
C TRP A 105 -8.03 3.96 15.78
N ILE A 106 -8.25 5.12 15.15
CA ILE A 106 -9.03 6.22 15.71
C ILE A 106 -10.48 6.02 15.29
N ALA A 107 -11.38 5.86 16.26
CA ALA A 107 -12.81 5.77 15.98
C ALA A 107 -13.39 7.17 15.73
N LEU A 108 -13.83 7.41 14.51
CA LEU A 108 -14.57 8.62 14.08
C LEU A 108 -16.05 8.24 13.93
N GLY A 109 -16.70 7.93 15.05
CA GLY A 109 -18.10 7.46 15.06
C GLY A 109 -18.25 6.11 14.33
N PRO A 110 -19.03 6.02 13.22
CA PRO A 110 -19.18 4.77 12.45
C PRO A 110 -17.95 4.44 11.58
N LEU A 111 -17.00 5.36 11.46
CA LEU A 111 -15.81 5.24 10.64
C LEU A 111 -14.59 4.95 11.51
N ALA A 112 -13.67 4.12 11.00
CA ALA A 112 -12.39 3.85 11.65
C ALA A 112 -11.26 4.38 10.77
N PHE A 113 -10.46 5.30 11.32
CA PHE A 113 -9.33 5.91 10.64
C PHE A 113 -8.01 5.31 11.14
N GLN A 114 -7.14 4.89 10.23
CA GLN A 114 -5.84 4.32 10.54
C GLN A 114 -4.73 5.33 10.17
N PRO A 115 -4.10 5.99 11.14
CA PRO A 115 -3.06 6.98 10.85
C PRO A 115 -1.83 6.41 10.13
N ALA A 116 -1.55 5.11 10.30
CA ALA A 116 -0.45 4.42 9.63
C ALA A 116 -0.61 4.39 8.09
N GLU A 117 -1.85 4.42 7.57
CA GLU A 117 -2.09 4.57 6.13
C GLU A 117 -1.93 6.03 5.69
N PHE A 118 -2.35 6.98 6.54
CA PHE A 118 -2.27 8.39 6.25
C PHE A 118 -0.83 8.89 6.12
N VAL A 119 0.03 8.53 7.08
CA VAL A 119 1.41 9.03 7.20
C VAL A 119 2.31 8.70 6.01
N LYS A 120 1.97 7.67 5.23
CA LYS A 120 2.69 7.26 4.02
C LYS A 120 2.74 8.37 2.96
N ILE A 121 1.62 9.08 2.72
CA ILE A 121 1.58 10.17 1.73
C ILE A 121 2.41 11.40 2.17
N PRO A 122 2.28 11.93 3.39
CA PRO A 122 3.15 12.99 3.88
C PRO A 122 4.64 12.61 3.90
N LEU A 123 4.99 11.37 4.27
CA LEU A 123 6.39 10.91 4.14
C LEU A 123 6.86 11.00 2.69
N LEU A 124 6.09 10.44 1.75
CA LEU A 124 6.40 10.50 0.31
C LEU A 124 6.62 11.95 -0.14
N LEU A 125 5.76 12.88 0.28
CA LEU A 125 5.87 14.30 -0.03
C LEU A 125 7.18 14.91 0.52
N VAL A 126 7.49 14.68 1.80
CA VAL A 126 8.70 15.23 2.43
C VAL A 126 9.95 14.67 1.77
N LEU A 127 10.02 13.37 1.53
CA LEU A 127 11.18 12.74 0.90
C LEU A 127 11.34 13.20 -0.55
N ALA A 128 10.25 13.31 -1.31
CA ALA A 128 10.31 13.81 -2.68
C ALA A 128 10.79 15.28 -2.74
N VAL A 129 10.32 16.14 -1.83
CA VAL A 129 10.80 17.54 -1.72
C VAL A 129 12.27 17.59 -1.33
N TYR A 130 12.68 16.76 -0.36
CA TYR A 130 14.06 16.66 0.07
C TYR A 130 14.99 16.26 -1.09
N TYR A 131 14.66 15.19 -1.80
CA TYR A 131 15.49 14.69 -2.90
C TYR A 131 15.46 15.60 -4.12
N ALA A 132 14.32 16.25 -4.41
CA ALA A 132 14.22 17.23 -5.50
C ALA A 132 15.13 18.46 -5.27
N THR A 133 15.31 18.88 -4.01
CA THR A 133 16.14 20.04 -3.65
C THR A 133 17.62 19.70 -3.44
N GLN A 134 17.93 18.50 -2.93
CA GLN A 134 19.28 18.13 -2.49
C GLN A 134 20.05 17.18 -3.44
N ASN A 135 19.56 16.99 -4.68
CA ASN A 135 20.01 15.98 -5.65
C ASN A 135 21.54 15.94 -5.94
N ARG A 136 22.30 16.98 -5.56
CA ARG A 136 23.75 17.10 -5.83
C ARG A 136 24.67 16.96 -4.61
N ARG A 137 24.15 16.73 -3.40
CA ARG A 137 24.99 16.57 -2.20
C ARG A 137 25.61 15.17 -2.08
N GLY A 138 26.66 15.05 -1.27
CA GLY A 138 27.39 13.80 -1.01
C GLY A 138 26.52 12.70 -0.38
N TRP A 139 27.08 11.48 -0.27
CA TRP A 139 26.33 10.27 0.11
C TRP A 139 25.62 10.37 1.48
N TRP A 140 26.23 11.04 2.47
CA TRP A 140 25.62 11.28 3.78
C TRP A 140 24.26 11.98 3.70
N TYR A 141 24.13 13.00 2.85
CA TYR A 141 22.87 13.72 2.65
C TYR A 141 21.85 12.90 1.84
N ARG A 142 22.30 11.96 1.01
CA ARG A 142 21.39 11.10 0.24
C ARG A 142 20.78 9.97 1.08
N VAL A 143 21.53 9.48 2.08
CA VAL A 143 21.15 8.31 2.88
C VAL A 143 20.69 8.73 4.27
N ILE A 144 21.54 9.43 5.03
CA ILE A 144 21.32 9.60 6.48
C ILE A 144 20.20 10.57 6.78
N VAL A 145 20.15 11.73 6.13
CA VAL A 145 19.13 12.73 6.45
C VAL A 145 17.71 12.22 6.09
N PRO A 146 17.47 11.64 4.91
CA PRO A 146 16.21 10.94 4.60
C PRO A 146 15.88 9.79 5.56
N ALA A 147 16.88 9.02 5.98
CA ALA A 147 16.69 7.97 6.98
C ALA A 147 16.23 8.57 8.32
N LEU A 148 16.85 9.65 8.79
CA LEU A 148 16.45 10.34 10.02
C LEU A 148 15.04 10.93 9.95
N ILE A 149 14.57 11.34 8.76
CA ILE A 149 13.18 11.77 8.54
C ILE A 149 12.23 10.57 8.67
N THR A 150 12.62 9.40 8.15
CA THR A 150 11.78 8.19 8.08
C THR A 150 11.69 7.45 9.42
N VAL A 151 12.80 7.40 10.15
CA VAL A 151 12.96 6.64 11.41
C VAL A 151 11.86 6.90 12.45
N PRO A 152 11.46 8.15 12.77
CA PRO A 152 10.41 8.43 13.75
C PRO A 152 9.07 7.77 13.39
N GLY A 153 8.61 7.92 12.15
CA GLY A 153 7.37 7.31 11.69
C GLY A 153 7.43 5.78 11.72
N PHE A 154 8.55 5.21 11.26
CA PHE A 154 8.77 3.77 11.26
C PHE A 154 8.66 3.16 12.67
N PHE A 155 9.37 3.73 13.65
CA PHE A 155 9.32 3.22 15.03
C PHE A 155 7.96 3.43 15.70
N LEU A 156 7.27 4.53 15.42
CA LEU A 156 5.92 4.75 15.95
C LEU A 156 4.93 3.70 15.41
N ILE A 157 5.01 3.34 14.14
CA ILE A 157 4.17 2.28 13.55
C ILE A 157 4.54 0.91 14.12
N LEU A 158 5.83 0.62 14.30
CA LEU A 158 6.28 -0.62 14.94
C LEU A 158 5.74 -0.78 16.37
N LYS A 159 5.66 0.33 17.13
CA LYS A 159 5.04 0.34 18.46
C LYS A 159 3.53 0.10 18.45
N GLN A 160 2.86 0.17 17.29
CA GLN A 160 1.44 -0.18 17.11
C GLN A 160 1.23 -1.66 16.73
N PRO A 161 2.14 -2.54 17.15
CA PRO A 161 2.44 -3.84 16.56
C PRO A 161 2.19 -4.04 15.06
N ASP A 162 2.31 -3.03 14.19
CA ASP A 162 1.90 -3.10 12.78
C ASP A 162 3.09 -3.25 11.83
N LEU A 163 3.59 -4.49 11.71
CA LEU A 163 4.75 -4.79 10.87
C LEU A 163 4.47 -4.51 9.38
N GLY A 164 3.29 -4.86 8.88
CA GLY A 164 2.93 -4.66 7.48
C GLY A 164 2.96 -3.19 7.07
N SER A 165 2.29 -2.33 7.84
CA SER A 165 2.31 -0.89 7.58
C SER A 165 3.71 -0.30 7.73
N SER A 166 4.51 -0.78 8.69
CA SER A 166 5.88 -0.29 8.89
C SER A 166 6.80 -0.61 7.70
N LEU A 167 6.67 -1.80 7.10
CA LEU A 167 7.44 -2.21 5.94
C LEU A 167 7.00 -1.45 4.68
N SER A 168 5.69 -1.28 4.50
CA SER A 168 5.12 -0.44 3.43
C SER A 168 5.57 1.02 3.54
N PHE A 169 5.65 1.55 4.76
CA PHE A 169 6.17 2.89 5.02
C PHE A 169 7.67 3.00 4.69
N LEU A 170 8.46 2.00 5.08
CA LEU A 170 9.89 1.93 4.78
C LEU A 170 10.17 1.76 3.28
N SER A 171 9.30 1.07 2.55
CA SER A 171 9.48 0.83 1.11
C SER A 171 9.49 2.15 0.33
N ILE A 172 8.77 3.18 0.77
CA ILE A 172 8.80 4.53 0.17
C ILE A 172 10.21 5.09 0.18
N TYR A 173 10.88 5.05 1.33
CA TYR A 173 12.26 5.52 1.48
C TYR A 173 13.21 4.72 0.59
N VAL A 174 13.12 3.38 0.64
CA VAL A 174 13.98 2.48 -0.15
C VAL A 174 13.81 2.74 -1.65
N THR A 175 12.57 2.85 -2.14
CA THR A 175 12.29 3.15 -3.54
C THR A 175 12.93 4.47 -3.97
N LEU A 176 12.72 5.56 -3.23
CA LEU A 176 13.29 6.86 -3.59
C LEU A 176 14.82 6.86 -3.52
N LEU A 177 15.40 6.16 -2.55
CA LEU A 177 16.85 6.01 -2.42
C LEU A 177 17.46 5.30 -3.63
N LEU A 178 16.81 4.24 -4.13
CA LEU A 178 17.24 3.50 -5.31
C LEU A 178 17.19 4.39 -6.58
N VAL A 179 16.15 5.20 -6.72
CA VAL A 179 15.95 6.09 -7.88
C VAL A 179 16.98 7.22 -7.93
N VAL A 180 17.26 7.86 -6.79
CA VAL A 180 18.20 8.99 -6.72
C VAL A 180 19.65 8.55 -6.94
N GLY A 181 19.90 7.24 -6.98
CA GLY A 181 21.20 6.70 -7.34
C GLY A 181 22.22 6.97 -6.25
N VAL A 182 22.22 6.16 -5.21
CA VAL A 182 23.45 5.91 -4.46
C VAL A 182 24.40 5.23 -5.46
N LYS A 183 25.60 5.77 -5.69
CA LYS A 183 26.61 5.13 -6.57
C LYS A 183 26.62 3.64 -6.27
N SER A 184 26.49 2.77 -7.29
CA SER A 184 26.30 1.32 -7.15
C SER A 184 27.28 0.67 -6.15
N LYS A 185 28.50 1.19 -6.06
CA LYS A 185 29.50 0.79 -5.07
C LYS A 185 29.12 1.10 -3.62
N ALA A 186 28.57 2.28 -3.32
CA ALA A 186 28.14 2.65 -1.97
C ALA A 186 26.87 1.92 -1.53
N PHE A 187 25.92 1.69 -2.45
CA PHE A 187 24.77 0.83 -2.16
C PHE A 187 25.20 -0.63 -1.92
N GLY A 188 26.10 -1.14 -2.77
CA GLY A 188 26.72 -2.45 -2.60
C GLY A 188 27.44 -2.56 -1.26
N VAL A 189 28.23 -1.55 -0.87
CA VAL A 189 28.92 -1.52 0.44
C VAL A 189 27.93 -1.45 1.60
N VAL A 190 26.88 -0.63 1.55
CA VAL A 190 25.88 -0.59 2.63
C VAL A 190 25.13 -1.92 2.74
N LEU A 191 24.75 -2.52 1.62
CA LEU A 191 24.07 -3.81 1.58
C LEU A 191 24.98 -4.94 2.08
N LEU A 192 26.24 -4.97 1.63
CA LEU A 192 27.27 -5.91 2.11
C LEU A 192 27.56 -5.70 3.59
N SER A 193 27.67 -4.46 4.05
CA SER A 193 27.90 -4.15 5.46
C SER A 193 26.72 -4.61 6.30
N ALA A 194 25.48 -4.36 5.85
CA ALA A 194 24.28 -4.84 6.51
C ALA A 194 24.24 -6.38 6.55
N LEU A 195 24.53 -7.06 5.44
CA LEU A 195 24.61 -8.53 5.36
C LEU A 195 25.74 -9.11 6.22
N MET A 196 26.90 -8.48 6.25
CA MET A 196 28.06 -8.93 7.05
C MET A 196 27.86 -8.68 8.54
N LEU A 197 27.19 -7.58 8.90
CA LEU A 197 26.84 -7.28 10.29
C LEU A 197 25.62 -8.08 10.75
N PHE A 198 24.80 -8.58 9.83
CA PHE A 198 23.57 -9.30 10.16
C PHE A 198 23.80 -10.51 11.08
N PRO A 199 24.76 -11.43 10.86
CA PRO A 199 25.03 -12.53 11.79
C PRO A 199 25.42 -12.08 13.21
N PHE A 200 26.14 -10.96 13.33
CA PHE A 200 26.61 -10.43 14.62
C PHE A 200 25.52 -9.61 15.34
N ALA A 201 24.65 -8.96 14.58
CA ALA A 201 23.51 -8.24 15.09
C ALA A 201 22.29 -9.16 15.29
N TRP A 202 22.25 -10.35 14.68
CA TRP A 202 21.07 -11.21 14.65
C TRP A 202 20.64 -11.64 16.04
N SER A 203 21.57 -11.98 16.93
CA SER A 203 21.24 -12.38 18.31
C SER A 203 20.59 -11.24 19.09
N GLU A 204 21.14 -10.03 19.00
CA GLU A 204 20.61 -8.83 19.66
C GLU A 204 19.29 -8.37 19.02
N LEU A 205 19.23 -8.39 17.69
CA LEU A 205 18.04 -8.04 16.92
C LEU A 205 16.90 -9.00 17.25
N TRP A 206 17.18 -10.31 17.25
CA TRP A 206 16.23 -11.35 17.62
C TRP A 206 15.80 -11.21 19.09
N GLY A 207 16.73 -10.95 20.00
CA GLY A 207 16.43 -10.67 21.42
C GLY A 207 15.46 -9.49 21.58
N SER A 208 15.64 -8.44 20.79
CA SER A 208 14.81 -7.22 20.81
C SER A 208 13.45 -7.37 20.10
N LEU A 209 13.23 -8.42 19.29
CA LEU A 209 11.93 -8.66 18.67
C LEU A 209 10.91 -9.06 19.74
N HIS A 210 9.72 -8.49 19.66
CA HIS A 210 8.60 -8.94 20.49
C HIS A 210 8.19 -10.37 20.09
N ASP A 211 7.58 -11.10 21.01
CA ASP A 211 7.21 -12.52 20.80
C ASP A 211 6.34 -12.70 19.55
N TYR A 212 5.37 -11.80 19.31
CA TYR A 212 4.55 -11.83 18.10
C TYR A 212 5.33 -11.67 16.79
N GLN A 213 6.48 -10.98 16.80
CA GLN A 213 7.34 -10.80 15.62
C GLN A 213 8.17 -12.06 15.35
N LYS A 214 8.67 -12.69 16.42
CA LYS A 214 9.37 -13.98 16.37
C LYS A 214 8.43 -15.06 15.85
N GLU A 215 7.22 -15.12 16.37
CA GLU A 215 6.18 -16.05 15.93
C GLU A 215 5.92 -15.95 14.43
N ARG A 216 5.85 -14.75 13.84
CA ARG A 216 5.65 -14.60 12.38
C ARG A 216 6.78 -15.16 11.54
N ILE A 217 8.02 -15.08 12.02
CA ILE A 217 9.19 -15.62 11.32
C ILE A 217 9.22 -17.14 11.50
N LEU A 218 9.01 -17.62 12.73
CA LEU A 218 9.00 -19.04 13.05
C LEU A 218 7.85 -19.78 12.36
N SER A 219 6.64 -19.21 12.35
CA SER A 219 5.48 -19.80 11.67
C SER A 219 5.63 -19.81 10.14
N PHE A 220 6.46 -18.95 9.58
CA PHE A 220 6.78 -18.95 8.15
C PHE A 220 7.79 -20.05 7.82
N VAL A 221 8.87 -20.17 8.61
CA VAL A 221 9.90 -21.20 8.42
C VAL A 221 9.38 -22.59 8.74
N ASN A 222 8.60 -22.72 9.81
CA ASN A 222 7.95 -23.94 10.24
C ASN A 222 6.47 -23.69 10.54
N PRO A 223 5.56 -23.97 9.58
CA PRO A 223 4.11 -23.81 9.77
C PRO A 223 3.54 -24.63 10.93
N ASP A 224 4.19 -25.74 11.31
CA ASP A 224 3.75 -26.62 12.41
C ASP A 224 4.07 -26.03 13.79
N TYR A 225 4.82 -24.93 13.85
CA TYR A 225 5.08 -24.20 15.10
C TYR A 225 3.83 -23.52 15.67
N ASP A 226 2.91 -23.10 14.80
CA ASP A 226 1.64 -22.47 15.18
C ASP A 226 0.47 -23.04 14.35
N PRO A 227 0.06 -24.29 14.65
CA PRO A 227 -0.95 -25.01 13.87
C PRO A 227 -2.38 -24.52 14.12
N ALA A 228 -2.60 -23.60 15.07
CA ALA A 228 -3.92 -23.02 15.39
C ALA A 228 -4.02 -21.51 15.10
N GLY A 229 -2.90 -20.80 14.96
CA GLY A 229 -2.87 -19.36 14.73
C GLY A 229 -2.54 -18.97 13.28
N ARG A 230 -1.41 -18.29 13.08
CA ARG A 230 -1.04 -17.72 11.77
C ARG A 230 -0.43 -18.75 10.82
N GLY A 231 0.28 -19.75 11.36
CA GLY A 231 0.78 -20.89 10.58
C GLY A 231 -0.36 -21.61 9.87
N TYR A 232 -1.46 -21.83 10.60
CA TYR A 232 -2.72 -22.34 10.06
C TYR A 232 -3.27 -21.50 8.91
N GLN A 233 -3.40 -20.18 9.08
CA GLN A 233 -3.91 -19.29 8.02
C GLN A 233 -3.03 -19.33 6.76
N GLY A 234 -1.71 -19.39 6.93
CA GLY A 234 -0.76 -19.54 5.81
C GLY A 234 -0.89 -20.88 5.08
N MET A 235 -1.12 -21.98 5.81
CA MET A 235 -1.40 -23.28 5.21
C MET A 235 -2.72 -23.28 4.44
N GLN A 236 -3.80 -22.77 5.04
CA GLN A 236 -5.11 -22.70 4.39
C GLN A 236 -5.10 -21.80 3.16
N SER A 237 -4.38 -20.68 3.21
CA SER A 237 -4.17 -19.81 2.05
C SER A 237 -3.54 -20.56 0.87
N ARG A 238 -2.49 -21.35 1.12
CA ARG A 238 -1.84 -22.16 0.08
C ARG A 238 -2.76 -23.24 -0.48
N ILE A 239 -3.54 -23.89 0.37
CA ILE A 239 -4.52 -24.91 -0.05
C ILE A 239 -5.62 -24.25 -0.89
N ALA A 240 -6.14 -23.09 -0.49
CA ALA A 240 -7.14 -22.33 -1.21
C ALA A 240 -6.65 -21.98 -2.63
N VAL A 241 -5.47 -21.36 -2.73
CA VAL A 241 -4.83 -21.02 -4.01
C VAL A 241 -4.64 -22.27 -4.88
N GLY A 242 -4.08 -23.34 -4.31
CA GLY A 242 -3.85 -24.59 -5.06
C GLY A 242 -5.14 -25.26 -5.54
N SER A 243 -6.20 -25.17 -4.75
CA SER A 243 -7.49 -25.79 -5.05
C SER A 243 -8.30 -25.07 -6.14
N GLY A 244 -7.95 -23.81 -6.44
CA GLY A 244 -8.56 -23.06 -7.53
C GLY A 244 -8.20 -23.58 -8.94
N GLN A 245 -7.14 -24.38 -9.09
CA GLN A 245 -6.69 -24.92 -10.39
C GLN A 245 -6.62 -23.80 -11.46
N LEU A 246 -6.96 -24.10 -12.72
CA LEU A 246 -6.89 -23.12 -13.82
C LEU A 246 -8.08 -22.15 -13.83
N ILE A 247 -9.31 -22.66 -13.67
CA ILE A 247 -10.56 -21.93 -13.92
C ILE A 247 -11.22 -21.42 -12.62
N GLY A 248 -10.82 -21.97 -11.47
CA GLY A 248 -11.45 -21.69 -10.18
C GLY A 248 -12.55 -22.69 -9.87
N LYS A 249 -13.03 -22.65 -8.62
CA LYS A 249 -14.19 -23.45 -8.19
C LYS A 249 -15.52 -22.84 -8.59
N GLY A 250 -15.51 -21.60 -9.07
CA GLY A 250 -16.71 -20.82 -9.33
C GLY A 250 -17.02 -19.84 -8.20
N PHE A 251 -17.76 -18.80 -8.55
CA PHE A 251 -18.18 -17.74 -7.63
C PHE A 251 -19.06 -18.31 -6.50
N HIS A 252 -18.76 -17.96 -5.24
CA HIS A 252 -19.38 -18.53 -4.03
C HIS A 252 -19.11 -20.03 -3.77
N SER A 253 -18.28 -20.70 -4.57
CA SER A 253 -18.03 -22.14 -4.42
C SER A 253 -16.70 -22.46 -3.73
N GLY A 254 -16.02 -21.45 -3.16
CA GLY A 254 -14.72 -21.62 -2.50
C GLY A 254 -14.84 -22.39 -1.18
N THR A 255 -14.35 -23.63 -1.12
CA THR A 255 -14.48 -24.46 0.10
C THR A 255 -13.70 -23.88 1.28
N GLN A 256 -12.47 -23.40 1.09
CA GLN A 256 -11.67 -22.90 2.23
C GLN A 256 -12.22 -21.57 2.75
N THR A 257 -12.74 -20.79 1.81
CA THR A 257 -13.25 -19.46 2.09
C THR A 257 -14.66 -19.48 2.69
N GLN A 258 -15.59 -20.28 2.14
CA GLN A 258 -16.97 -20.36 2.63
C GLN A 258 -17.07 -21.07 3.99
N PHE A 259 -16.26 -22.11 4.23
CA PHE A 259 -16.21 -22.80 5.53
C PHE A 259 -15.39 -22.05 6.59
N LYS A 260 -14.96 -20.82 6.32
CA LYS A 260 -14.22 -19.94 7.25
C LYS A 260 -12.91 -20.52 7.79
N PHE A 261 -12.27 -21.41 7.03
CA PHE A 261 -10.91 -21.84 7.31
C PHE A 261 -9.89 -20.70 7.10
N LEU A 262 -10.31 -19.61 6.43
CA LEU A 262 -9.62 -18.32 6.33
C LEU A 262 -10.42 -17.18 6.97
N PRO A 263 -10.29 -16.93 8.29
CA PRO A 263 -11.02 -15.86 8.98
C PRO A 263 -10.70 -14.46 8.41
N GLU A 264 -9.45 -14.23 8.04
CA GLU A 264 -8.93 -12.97 7.45
C GLU A 264 -8.98 -12.98 5.91
N GLY A 265 -9.88 -13.77 5.32
CA GLY A 265 -10.04 -13.90 3.86
C GLY A 265 -10.50 -12.61 3.19
N HIS A 266 -11.15 -11.69 3.91
CA HIS A 266 -11.64 -10.43 3.33
C HIS A 266 -10.61 -9.27 3.40
N THR A 267 -9.53 -9.44 4.18
CA THR A 267 -8.48 -8.46 4.43
C THR A 267 -7.15 -8.95 3.86
N ASP A 268 -6.35 -9.63 4.67
CA ASP A 268 -4.95 -9.97 4.40
C ASP A 268 -4.80 -11.09 3.36
N PHE A 269 -5.80 -11.96 3.23
CA PHE A 269 -5.77 -13.14 2.36
C PHE A 269 -6.80 -13.11 1.21
N ILE A 270 -7.29 -11.91 0.85
CA ILE A 270 -8.27 -11.75 -0.24
C ILE A 270 -7.79 -12.28 -1.59
N PHE A 271 -6.48 -12.26 -1.84
CA PHE A 271 -5.92 -12.83 -3.07
C PHE A 271 -6.08 -14.36 -3.11
N ALA A 272 -5.99 -15.04 -1.96
CA ALA A 272 -6.23 -16.48 -1.87
C ALA A 272 -7.69 -16.84 -2.20
N VAL A 273 -8.63 -15.99 -1.78
CA VAL A 273 -10.06 -16.13 -2.14
C VAL A 273 -10.24 -15.99 -3.65
N LEU A 274 -9.69 -14.92 -4.23
CA LEU A 274 -9.77 -14.66 -5.66
C LEU A 274 -9.18 -15.83 -6.45
N ALA A 275 -8.03 -16.37 -6.02
CA ALA A 275 -7.40 -17.52 -6.65
C ALA A 275 -8.21 -18.82 -6.48
N GLU A 276 -8.87 -19.04 -5.34
CA GLU A 276 -9.73 -20.21 -5.13
C GLU A 276 -10.97 -20.17 -6.03
N GLU A 277 -11.64 -19.02 -6.11
CA GLU A 277 -12.91 -18.90 -6.81
C GLU A 277 -12.77 -18.71 -8.32
N TRP A 278 -11.79 -17.90 -8.76
CA TRP A 278 -11.57 -17.56 -10.18
C TRP A 278 -10.36 -18.28 -10.78
N GLY A 279 -9.64 -19.08 -9.99
CA GLY A 279 -8.52 -19.89 -10.43
C GLY A 279 -7.28 -19.08 -10.79
N PHE A 280 -6.34 -19.78 -11.41
CA PHE A 280 -5.13 -19.19 -11.97
C PHE A 280 -5.44 -18.05 -12.96
N LEU A 281 -6.45 -18.22 -13.82
CA LEU A 281 -6.83 -17.19 -14.80
C LEU A 281 -7.32 -15.90 -14.12
N GLY A 282 -8.12 -16.00 -13.06
CA GLY A 282 -8.52 -14.85 -12.27
C GLY A 282 -7.34 -14.14 -11.62
N GLY A 283 -6.42 -14.92 -11.03
CA GLY A 283 -5.18 -14.39 -10.44
C GLY A 283 -4.32 -13.64 -11.47
N VAL A 284 -4.11 -14.22 -12.64
CA VAL A 284 -3.36 -13.59 -13.74
C VAL A 284 -4.04 -12.34 -14.25
N LEU A 285 -5.37 -12.36 -14.41
CA LEU A 285 -6.14 -11.19 -14.83
C LEU A 285 -5.96 -10.03 -13.84
N PHE A 286 -6.12 -10.29 -12.54
CA PHE A 286 -5.93 -9.28 -11.50
C PHE A 286 -4.49 -8.73 -11.49
N ILE A 287 -3.49 -9.62 -11.50
CA ILE A 287 -2.07 -9.22 -11.54
C ILE A 287 -1.77 -8.38 -12.79
N SER A 288 -2.32 -8.75 -13.95
CA SER A 288 -2.11 -8.03 -15.21
C SER A 288 -2.74 -6.62 -15.18
N LEU A 289 -3.95 -6.48 -14.63
CA LEU A 289 -4.59 -5.17 -14.43
C LEU A 289 -3.79 -4.29 -13.46
N PHE A 290 -3.32 -4.88 -12.35
CA PHE A 290 -2.50 -4.17 -11.39
C PHE A 290 -1.15 -3.76 -12.00
N LEU A 291 -0.52 -4.65 -12.78
CA LEU A 291 0.70 -4.35 -13.51
C LEU A 291 0.48 -3.22 -14.52
N ALA A 292 -0.63 -3.21 -15.25
CA ALA A 292 -0.98 -2.12 -16.16
C ALA A 292 -1.07 -0.77 -15.40
N LEU A 293 -1.71 -0.76 -14.22
CA LEU A 293 -1.76 0.43 -13.36
C LEU A 293 -0.35 0.91 -12.95
N LEU A 294 0.52 -0.01 -12.57
CA LEU A 294 1.91 0.31 -12.20
C LEU A 294 2.70 0.86 -13.39
N LEU A 295 2.58 0.26 -14.57
CA LEU A 295 3.24 0.72 -15.80
C LEU A 295 2.77 2.11 -16.21
N MET A 296 1.47 2.39 -16.10
CA MET A 296 0.93 3.74 -16.31
C MET A 296 1.49 4.75 -15.30
N GLY A 297 1.64 4.35 -14.03
CA GLY A 297 2.31 5.17 -13.01
C GLY A 297 3.77 5.46 -13.32
N LEU A 298 4.52 4.46 -13.81
CA LEU A 298 5.91 4.64 -14.27
C LEU A 298 5.99 5.54 -15.50
N GLU A 299 5.04 5.44 -16.43
CA GLU A 299 4.96 6.34 -17.57
C GLU A 299 4.73 7.80 -17.13
N ILE A 300 3.84 8.03 -16.15
CA ILE A 300 3.63 9.36 -15.56
C ILE A 300 4.94 9.88 -14.95
N ALA A 301 5.69 9.04 -14.25
CA ALA A 301 6.98 9.42 -13.69
C ALA A 301 8.02 9.77 -14.76
N ALA A 302 8.15 8.93 -15.79
CA ALA A 302 9.13 9.10 -16.87
C ALA A 302 8.85 10.36 -17.71
N LYS A 303 7.57 10.75 -17.83
CA LYS A 303 7.12 11.93 -18.57
C LYS A 303 6.83 13.13 -17.66
N ALA A 304 7.15 13.05 -16.37
CA ALA A 304 6.92 14.15 -15.44
C ALA A 304 7.74 15.38 -15.84
N LYS A 305 7.18 16.57 -15.59
CA LYS A 305 7.80 17.84 -15.99
C LYS A 305 9.05 18.17 -15.16
N ASP A 306 9.02 17.84 -13.88
CA ASP A 306 10.02 18.20 -12.88
C ASP A 306 10.37 17.00 -11.98
N SER A 307 11.50 17.12 -11.28
CA SER A 307 12.01 16.06 -10.41
C SER A 307 11.09 15.75 -9.23
N LEU A 308 10.38 16.73 -8.68
CA LEU A 308 9.43 16.49 -7.59
C LEU A 308 8.27 15.62 -8.08
N GLY A 309 7.66 15.97 -9.23
CA GLY A 309 6.61 15.16 -9.84
C GLY A 309 7.06 13.72 -10.15
N ALA A 310 8.26 13.55 -10.71
CA ALA A 310 8.83 12.23 -10.98
C ALA A 310 9.04 11.40 -9.72
N LEU A 311 9.62 12.00 -8.66
CA LEU A 311 9.88 11.32 -7.39
C LEU A 311 8.59 10.94 -6.67
N LEU A 312 7.59 11.82 -6.64
CA LEU A 312 6.27 11.49 -6.09
C LEU A 312 5.65 10.28 -6.80
N ALA A 313 5.73 10.27 -8.14
CA ALA A 313 5.18 9.18 -8.92
C ALA A 313 5.91 7.86 -8.68
N ILE A 314 7.24 7.83 -8.74
CA ILE A 314 8.00 6.59 -8.53
C ILE A 314 7.86 6.10 -7.09
N GLY A 315 7.94 6.99 -6.10
CA GLY A 315 7.80 6.60 -4.69
C GLY A 315 6.43 5.99 -4.38
N PHE A 316 5.34 6.55 -4.92
CA PHE A 316 4.01 5.98 -4.76
C PHE A 316 3.85 4.64 -5.49
N VAL A 317 4.33 4.55 -6.74
CA VAL A 317 4.30 3.30 -7.52
C VAL A 317 5.12 2.21 -6.82
N GLY A 318 6.30 2.53 -6.28
CA GLY A 318 7.13 1.57 -5.55
C GLY A 318 6.46 1.06 -4.27
N MET A 319 5.73 1.93 -3.56
CA MET A 319 4.90 1.52 -2.42
C MET A 319 3.77 0.56 -2.84
N LEU A 320 3.05 0.86 -3.92
CA LEU A 320 2.01 -0.03 -4.46
C LEU A 320 2.58 -1.39 -4.88
N THR A 321 3.71 -1.39 -5.58
CA THR A 321 4.43 -2.60 -5.97
C THR A 321 4.83 -3.41 -4.75
N PHE A 322 5.39 -2.78 -3.72
CA PHE A 322 5.77 -3.46 -2.49
C PHE A 322 4.57 -4.13 -1.82
N ASN A 323 3.46 -3.41 -1.67
CA ASN A 323 2.25 -3.95 -1.06
C ASN A 323 1.69 -5.14 -1.86
N MET A 324 1.68 -5.03 -3.19
CA MET A 324 1.22 -6.10 -4.08
C MET A 324 2.09 -7.35 -3.99
N VAL A 325 3.41 -7.19 -4.14
CA VAL A 325 4.35 -8.32 -4.11
C VAL A 325 4.33 -9.02 -2.76
N VAL A 326 4.31 -8.26 -1.66
CA VAL A 326 4.32 -8.85 -0.31
C VAL A 326 2.99 -9.53 -0.01
N ASN A 327 1.85 -8.91 -0.33
CA ASN A 327 0.54 -9.52 -0.09
C ASN A 327 0.37 -10.81 -0.90
N VAL A 328 0.59 -10.76 -2.22
CA VAL A 328 0.52 -11.97 -3.06
C VAL A 328 1.54 -13.00 -2.56
N GLY A 329 2.78 -12.58 -2.28
CA GLY A 329 3.83 -13.43 -1.75
C GLY A 329 3.44 -14.15 -0.46
N MET A 330 2.80 -13.48 0.50
CA MET A 330 2.35 -14.14 1.74
C MET A 330 1.18 -15.09 1.50
N THR A 331 0.27 -14.78 0.56
CA THR A 331 -0.85 -15.68 0.25
C THR A 331 -0.43 -16.98 -0.43
N ILE A 332 0.60 -16.94 -1.28
CA ILE A 332 1.13 -18.14 -1.95
C ILE A 332 2.28 -18.81 -1.19
N GLY A 333 2.68 -18.25 -0.04
CA GLY A 333 3.71 -18.81 0.84
C GLY A 333 5.17 -18.54 0.45
N LEU A 334 5.43 -17.50 -0.35
CA LEU A 334 6.77 -17.02 -0.68
C LEU A 334 7.31 -15.97 0.33
N ALA A 335 6.44 -15.37 1.15
CA ALA A 335 6.79 -14.36 2.14
C ALA A 335 6.08 -14.61 3.48
N PRO A 336 6.63 -14.11 4.62
CA PRO A 336 5.96 -14.23 5.91
C PRO A 336 4.68 -13.39 5.98
N ILE A 337 3.74 -13.81 6.82
CA ILE A 337 2.43 -13.16 6.99
C ILE A 337 2.61 -11.87 7.79
N VAL A 338 2.67 -10.74 7.10
CA VAL A 338 2.93 -9.42 7.69
C VAL A 338 1.67 -8.56 7.89
N GLY A 339 0.57 -8.90 7.22
CA GLY A 339 -0.71 -8.19 7.29
C GLY A 339 -0.67 -6.85 6.57
N ILE A 340 -0.49 -6.89 5.25
CA ILE A 340 -0.52 -5.72 4.38
C ILE A 340 -1.75 -5.84 3.49
N PRO A 341 -2.67 -4.86 3.50
CA PRO A 341 -3.84 -4.91 2.63
C PRO A 341 -3.41 -4.76 1.18
N LEU A 342 -4.02 -5.55 0.30
CA LEU A 342 -3.80 -5.48 -1.12
C LEU A 342 -4.53 -4.26 -1.70
N PRO A 343 -3.82 -3.29 -2.31
CA PRO A 343 -4.45 -2.06 -2.77
C PRO A 343 -5.56 -2.35 -3.79
N LEU A 344 -6.71 -1.69 -3.61
CA LEU A 344 -7.91 -1.83 -4.45
C LEU A 344 -8.63 -3.19 -4.42
N LEU A 345 -8.10 -4.21 -3.73
CA LEU A 345 -8.74 -5.53 -3.60
C LEU A 345 -9.21 -5.80 -2.17
N SER A 346 -8.34 -5.61 -1.18
CA SER A 346 -8.64 -5.91 0.23
C SER A 346 -9.67 -4.97 0.84
N TYR A 347 -10.45 -5.50 1.79
CA TYR A 347 -11.28 -4.67 2.66
C TYR A 347 -10.42 -3.74 3.51
N GLY A 348 -10.74 -2.44 3.49
CA GLY A 348 -10.05 -1.47 4.33
C GLY A 348 -10.37 -0.04 3.95
N GLY A 349 -11.16 0.66 4.78
CA GLY A 349 -11.62 2.02 4.47
C GLY A 349 -10.49 3.03 4.34
N SER A 350 -9.62 3.11 5.35
CA SER A 350 -8.46 4.03 5.34
C SER A 350 -7.48 3.71 4.23
N ALA A 351 -7.13 2.43 4.05
CA ALA A 351 -6.21 1.99 2.99
C ALA A 351 -6.77 2.32 1.59
N THR A 352 -8.07 2.11 1.36
CA THR A 352 -8.75 2.42 0.09
C THR A 352 -8.74 3.92 -0.19
N ILE A 353 -9.14 4.74 0.79
CA ILE A 353 -9.14 6.21 0.65
C ILE A 353 -7.74 6.73 0.36
N MET A 354 -6.74 6.29 1.13
CA MET A 354 -5.35 6.75 0.96
C MET A 354 -4.75 6.29 -0.37
N THR A 355 -5.04 5.06 -0.80
CA THR A 355 -4.63 4.57 -2.13
C THR A 355 -5.26 5.41 -3.24
N MET A 356 -6.57 5.69 -3.17
CA MET A 356 -7.25 6.54 -4.15
C MET A 356 -6.73 7.99 -4.13
N ALA A 357 -6.43 8.54 -2.96
CA ALA A 357 -5.82 9.86 -2.82
C ALA A 357 -4.43 9.91 -3.49
N GLY A 358 -3.61 8.88 -3.31
CA GLY A 358 -2.30 8.77 -3.95
C GLY A 358 -2.37 8.56 -5.47
N LEU A 359 -3.35 7.79 -5.96
CA LEU A 359 -3.65 7.70 -7.40
C LEU A 359 -4.11 9.05 -7.96
N GLY A 360 -4.87 9.82 -7.17
CA GLY A 360 -5.24 11.19 -7.49
C GLY A 360 -4.02 12.10 -7.61
N LEU A 361 -3.03 11.93 -6.72
CA LEU A 361 -1.75 12.65 -6.79
C LEU A 361 -0.99 12.33 -8.08
N LEU A 362 -0.91 11.06 -8.49
CA LEU A 362 -0.31 10.66 -9.79
C LEU A 362 -1.02 11.35 -10.96
N PHE A 363 -2.35 11.35 -10.94
CA PHE A 363 -3.14 12.01 -11.96
C PHE A 363 -2.89 13.53 -11.99
N GLY A 364 -2.73 14.15 -10.81
CA GLY A 364 -2.31 15.54 -10.66
C GLY A 364 -0.96 15.83 -11.33
N VAL A 365 0.05 14.96 -11.13
CA VAL A 365 1.36 15.06 -11.77
C VAL A 365 1.24 15.03 -13.30
N LYS A 366 0.48 14.09 -13.85
CA LYS A 366 0.21 14.04 -15.30
C LYS A 366 -0.45 15.33 -15.80
N ARG A 367 -1.42 15.86 -15.06
CA ARG A 367 -2.19 17.02 -15.49
C ARG A 367 -1.36 18.31 -15.54
N GLU A 368 -0.45 18.51 -14.58
CA GLU A 368 0.43 19.70 -14.59
C GLU A 368 1.44 19.65 -15.75
N ARG A 369 1.84 18.47 -16.23
CA ARG A 369 2.62 18.32 -17.47
C ARG A 369 1.87 18.94 -18.67
N LEU A 370 0.59 18.63 -18.84
CA LEU A 370 -0.21 19.05 -20.00
C LEU A 370 -0.55 20.55 -20.00
N LYS A 371 -0.38 21.27 -18.90
CA LYS A 371 -0.65 22.72 -18.82
C LYS A 371 0.38 23.59 -19.51
N LEU A 372 1.55 23.05 -19.84
CA LEU A 372 2.72 23.81 -20.24
C LEU A 372 3.33 23.30 -21.56
N SER A 373 2.58 22.46 -22.28
CA SER A 373 2.87 22.22 -23.69
C SER A 373 2.42 23.46 -24.47
N PRO A 374 3.35 24.17 -25.15
CA PRO A 374 3.02 25.38 -25.92
C PRO A 374 2.05 25.10 -27.07
#